data_AF-A0A662EXA3-F1
#
_entry.id   AF-A0A662EXA3-F1
#
_cell.length_a   1.000
_cell.length_b   1.000
_cell.length_c   1.000
_cell.angle_alpha   90.00
_cell.angle_beta   90.00
_cell.angle_gamma   90.00
#
_symmetry.space_group_name_H-M   'P 1'
#
loop_
_entity.id
_entity.type
_entity.pdbx_description
1 polymer ?
#
loop_
_entity_poly.entity_id
_entity_poly.type
_entity_poly.pdbx_seq_one_letter_code
_entity_poly.pdbx_strand_id
1 'polypeptide(L)'
;MNREVKMKRLIIAVVLFLLAGTAVDAATGMVSFDVKLDPEAHTITGTEDITFTPTDPHLYFLLLANLDREPNPYLSPRVIDQSYPNGFDPSTTTIEKVEMVQSGGNTALPFRLISLPPEFQTYSLAETVLALDLPQTGAEVTLRL
;
A
#
# COMPACT_ATOMS: atom_id res chain seq x y z
N MET A 1 52.32 6.62 -10.70
CA MET A 1 51.04 7.07 -10.10
C MET A 1 50.40 5.87 -9.41
N ASN A 2 50.42 5.86 -8.07
CA ASN A 2 50.19 4.67 -7.25
C ASN A 2 48.78 4.10 -7.38
N ARG A 3 48.70 2.78 -7.54
CA ARG A 3 47.47 1.97 -7.63
C ARG A 3 46.49 2.26 -6.47
N GLU A 4 47.05 2.53 -5.29
CA GLU A 4 46.38 3.05 -4.09
C GLU A 4 45.51 4.29 -4.34
N VAL A 5 46.02 5.27 -5.08
CA VAL A 5 45.34 6.56 -5.32
C VAL A 5 44.19 6.37 -6.31
N LYS A 6 44.34 5.49 -7.31
CA LYS A 6 43.26 5.11 -8.23
C LYS A 6 42.14 4.37 -7.50
N MET A 7 42.49 3.46 -6.58
CA MET A 7 41.53 2.68 -5.82
C MET A 7 40.72 3.55 -4.84
N LYS A 8 41.37 4.49 -4.14
CA LYS A 8 40.67 5.47 -3.28
C LYS A 8 39.70 6.34 -4.07
N ARG A 9 40.10 6.83 -5.26
CA ARG A 9 39.23 7.64 -6.13
C ARG A 9 38.05 6.84 -6.68
N LEU A 10 38.27 5.57 -7.03
CA LEU A 10 37.21 4.66 -7.48
C LEU A 10 36.20 4.39 -6.35
N ILE A 11 36.67 4.14 -5.13
CA ILE A 11 35.81 3.95 -3.96
C ILE A 11 34.98 5.22 -3.68
N ILE A 12 35.59 6.39 -3.72
CA ILE A 12 34.88 7.67 -3.53
C ILE A 12 33.82 7.89 -4.63
N ALA A 13 34.14 7.57 -5.89
CA ALA A 13 33.20 7.69 -6.99
C ALA A 13 32.02 6.70 -6.87
N VAL A 14 32.27 5.47 -6.44
CA VAL A 14 31.22 4.46 -6.20
C VAL A 14 30.33 4.86 -5.02
N VAL A 15 30.92 5.39 -3.94
CA VAL A 15 30.16 5.90 -2.79
C VAL A 15 29.29 7.10 -3.17
N LEU A 16 29.80 8.04 -3.96
CA LEU A 16 29.03 9.19 -4.47
C LEU A 16 27.89 8.76 -5.42
N PHE A 17 28.12 7.74 -6.25
CA PHE A 17 27.10 7.18 -7.14
C PHE A 17 25.99 6.46 -6.36
N LEU A 18 26.35 5.75 -5.29
CA LEU A 18 25.39 5.11 -4.37
C LEU A 18 24.58 6.15 -3.57
N LEU A 19 25.17 7.29 -3.19
CA LEU A 19 24.50 8.38 -2.49
C LEU A 19 23.54 9.19 -3.38
N ALA A 20 23.78 9.24 -4.70
CA ALA A 20 22.90 9.95 -5.63
C ALA A 20 21.58 9.18 -5.91
N GLY A 21 21.50 7.90 -5.56
CA GLY A 21 20.36 7.03 -5.84
C GLY A 21 19.23 7.07 -4.79
N THR A 22 19.35 7.85 -3.71
CA THR A 22 18.41 7.81 -2.58
C THR A 22 17.55 9.06 -2.41
N ALA A 23 17.42 9.90 -3.44
CA ALA A 23 16.35 10.89 -3.48
C ALA A 23 15.04 10.22 -3.91
N VAL A 24 14.59 9.24 -3.13
CA VAL A 24 13.17 8.88 -3.14
C VAL A 24 12.52 10.03 -2.40
N ASP A 25 11.81 10.87 -3.16
CA ASP A 25 10.97 11.92 -2.58
C ASP A 25 10.00 11.18 -1.66
N ALA A 26 10.29 11.22 -0.36
CA ALA A 26 9.40 10.68 0.64
C ALA A 26 8.19 11.60 0.57
N ALA A 27 7.17 11.18 -0.18
CA ALA A 27 5.88 11.83 -0.17
C ALA A 27 5.53 12.03 1.30
N THR A 28 5.54 13.28 1.76
CA THR A 28 5.23 13.68 3.12
C THR A 28 3.72 13.51 3.29
N GLY A 29 3.29 12.25 3.32
CA GLY A 29 1.93 11.86 3.56
C GLY A 29 1.72 11.76 5.07
N MET A 30 0.68 12.40 5.60
CA MET A 30 0.22 12.11 6.95
C MET A 30 -0.91 11.10 6.85
N VAL A 31 -0.80 9.99 7.58
CA VAL A 31 -1.86 8.99 7.68
C VAL A 31 -2.36 8.97 9.11
N SER A 32 -3.68 9.00 9.28
CA SER A 32 -4.33 8.84 10.58
C SER A 32 -5.49 7.87 10.49
N PHE A 33 -5.63 7.04 11.53
CA PHE A 33 -6.67 6.02 11.62
C PHE A 33 -7.60 6.35 12.79
N ASP A 34 -8.90 6.29 12.55
CA ASP A 34 -9.93 6.24 13.60
C ASP A 34 -10.66 4.91 13.45
N VAL A 35 -10.31 3.94 14.29
CA VAL A 35 -10.72 2.54 14.15
C VAL A 35 -11.20 1.93 15.45
N LYS A 36 -12.12 0.98 15.32
CA LYS A 36 -12.62 0.13 16.40
C LYS A 36 -12.30 -1.33 16.08
N LEU A 37 -11.72 -2.01 17.05
CA LEU A 37 -11.52 -3.47 17.04
C LEU A 37 -12.72 -4.15 17.68
N ASP A 38 -13.31 -5.10 16.97
CA ASP A 38 -14.22 -6.11 17.51
C ASP A 38 -13.46 -7.45 17.63
N PRO A 39 -13.04 -7.84 18.84
CA PRO A 39 -12.27 -9.06 19.04
C PRO A 39 -13.13 -10.32 18.97
N GLU A 40 -14.46 -10.23 19.03
CA GLU A 40 -15.35 -11.40 18.87
C GLU A 40 -15.60 -11.68 17.39
N ALA A 41 -15.80 -10.62 16.60
CA ALA A 41 -15.97 -10.71 15.15
C ALA A 41 -14.63 -10.73 14.38
N HIS A 42 -13.48 -10.65 15.07
CA HIS A 42 -12.14 -10.57 14.48
C HIS A 42 -12.04 -9.45 13.42
N THR A 43 -12.71 -8.32 13.65
CA THR A 43 -12.89 -7.27 12.64
C THR A 43 -12.37 -5.93 13.14
N ILE A 44 -11.71 -5.17 12.25
CA ILE A 44 -11.37 -3.77 12.47
C ILE A 44 -12.22 -2.93 11.51
N THR A 45 -12.97 -1.96 12.05
CA THR A 45 -13.80 -1.05 11.26
C THR A 45 -13.48 0.39 11.60
N GLY A 46 -13.45 1.29 10.63
CA GLY A 46 -13.18 2.70 10.88
C GLY A 46 -12.84 3.45 9.62
N THR A 47 -12.16 4.58 9.78
CA THR A 47 -11.72 5.43 8.68
C THR A 47 -10.21 5.61 8.66
N GLU A 48 -9.66 5.70 7.45
CA GLU A 48 -8.27 6.09 7.21
C GLU A 48 -8.22 7.43 6.49
N ASP A 49 -7.60 8.42 7.11
CA ASP A 49 -7.34 9.72 6.51
C ASP A 49 -5.90 9.79 6.00
N ILE A 50 -5.73 10.05 4.71
CA ILE A 50 -4.45 10.13 4.00
C ILE A 50 -4.32 11.54 3.42
N THR A 51 -3.42 12.34 4.00
CA THR A 51 -3.13 13.72 3.57
C THR A 51 -1.83 13.77 2.79
N PHE A 52 -1.86 14.26 1.56
CA PHE A 52 -0.68 14.33 0.68
C PHE A 52 -0.89 15.34 -0.46
N THR A 53 0.18 15.67 -1.19
CA THR A 53 0.12 16.49 -2.41
C THR A 53 0.25 15.60 -3.65
N PRO A 54 -0.84 15.25 -4.35
CA PRO A 54 -0.81 14.41 -5.55
C PRO A 54 -0.08 15.12 -6.70
N THR A 55 0.82 14.39 -7.34
CA THR A 55 1.44 14.77 -8.63
C THR A 55 0.76 14.09 -9.82
N ASP A 56 0.12 12.94 -9.59
CA ASP A 56 -0.66 12.17 -10.56
C ASP A 56 -2.15 12.18 -10.13
N PRO A 57 -3.12 12.44 -11.03
CA PRO A 57 -4.53 12.35 -10.70
C PRO A 57 -4.98 10.90 -10.47
N HIS A 58 -4.25 9.90 -10.96
CA HIS A 58 -4.59 8.48 -10.81
C HIS A 58 -3.90 7.90 -9.57
N LEU A 59 -4.70 7.41 -8.64
CA LEU A 59 -4.19 6.84 -7.39
C LEU A 59 -4.49 5.35 -7.32
N TYR A 60 -3.54 4.63 -6.75
CA TYR A 60 -3.62 3.18 -6.55
C TYR A 60 -3.14 2.84 -5.14
N PHE A 61 -3.96 2.13 -4.38
CA PHE A 61 -3.66 1.64 -3.03
C PHE A 61 -3.77 0.12 -3.02
N LEU A 62 -2.77 -0.55 -2.44
CA LEU A 62 -2.81 -2.00 -2.27
C LEU A 62 -3.67 -2.37 -1.06
N LEU A 63 -4.67 -3.21 -1.27
CA LEU A 63 -5.49 -3.80 -0.23
C LEU A 63 -4.86 -5.13 0.21
N LEU A 64 -3.76 -5.04 0.97
CA LEU A 64 -2.89 -6.18 1.24
C LEU A 64 -3.59 -7.38 1.88
N ALA A 65 -4.58 -7.16 2.74
CA ALA A 65 -5.35 -8.24 3.35
C ALA A 65 -6.08 -9.10 2.29
N ASN A 66 -6.48 -8.50 1.15
CA ASN A 66 -7.18 -9.23 0.10
C ASN A 66 -6.30 -10.30 -0.57
N LEU A 67 -4.97 -10.24 -0.42
CA LEU A 67 -4.04 -11.28 -0.89
C LEU A 67 -4.09 -12.57 -0.06
N ASP A 68 -4.77 -12.56 1.09
CA ASP A 68 -4.92 -13.72 1.98
C ASP A 68 -6.41 -14.04 2.21
N ARG A 69 -7.25 -13.83 1.18
CA ARG A 69 -8.69 -14.13 1.22
C ARG A 69 -9.00 -15.61 1.00
N GLU A 70 -8.12 -16.31 0.31
CA GLU A 70 -8.22 -17.71 -0.09
C GLU A 70 -6.90 -18.43 0.20
N PRO A 71 -6.94 -19.70 0.61
CA PRO A 71 -5.74 -20.45 0.91
C PRO A 71 -4.90 -20.67 -0.36
N ASN A 72 -3.58 -20.63 -0.22
CA ASN A 72 -2.67 -21.02 -1.28
C ASN A 72 -2.79 -22.53 -1.58
N PRO A 73 -3.31 -22.94 -2.76
CA PRO A 73 -3.57 -24.33 -3.11
C PRO A 73 -2.29 -25.16 -3.29
N TYR A 74 -1.12 -24.53 -3.37
CA TYR A 74 0.17 -25.23 -3.46
C TYR A 74 0.89 -25.37 -2.12
N LEU A 75 0.35 -24.82 -1.02
CA LEU A 75 0.86 -25.11 0.32
C LEU A 75 0.23 -26.38 0.85
N SER A 76 1.06 -27.24 1.45
CA SER A 76 0.52 -28.41 2.16
C SER A 76 -0.26 -27.96 3.40
N PRO A 77 -1.29 -28.72 3.84
CA PRO A 77 -2.02 -28.43 5.07
C PRO A 77 -1.11 -28.22 6.28
N ARG A 78 -0.04 -29.03 6.39
CA ARG A 78 0.95 -28.90 7.47
C ARG A 78 1.65 -27.54 7.51
N VAL A 79 1.90 -26.92 6.35
CA VAL A 79 2.54 -25.60 6.28
C VAL A 79 1.54 -24.52 6.66
N ILE A 80 0.28 -24.67 6.24
CA ILE A 80 -0.80 -23.76 6.64
C ILE A 80 -1.01 -23.83 8.16
N ASP A 81 -1.05 -25.03 8.74
CA ASP A 81 -1.24 -25.28 10.17
C ASP A 81 -0.10 -24.69 11.03
N GLN A 82 1.10 -24.50 10.47
CA GLN A 82 2.21 -23.84 11.18
C GLN A 82 1.97 -22.35 11.36
N SER A 83 1.34 -21.70 10.39
CA SER A 83 0.98 -20.28 10.44
C SER A 83 -0.34 -20.08 11.18
N TYR A 84 -1.30 -20.99 10.97
CA TYR A 84 -2.63 -20.94 11.54
C TYR A 84 -2.97 -22.27 12.23
N PRO A 85 -2.71 -22.41 13.54
CA PRO A 85 -2.88 -23.68 14.27
C PRO A 85 -4.27 -24.31 14.20
N ASN A 86 -5.29 -23.53 13.85
CA ASN A 86 -6.68 -23.96 13.70
C ASN A 86 -7.13 -24.06 12.23
N GLY A 87 -6.17 -24.12 11.29
CA GLY A 87 -6.41 -24.02 9.86
C GLY A 87 -6.44 -22.57 9.37
N PHE A 88 -6.43 -22.39 8.05
CA PHE A 88 -6.38 -21.08 7.39
C PHE A 88 -7.40 -20.07 7.94
N ASP A 89 -6.95 -18.86 8.27
CA ASP A 89 -7.79 -17.74 8.70
C ASP A 89 -7.80 -16.65 7.61
N PRO A 90 -8.90 -16.48 6.86
CA PRO A 90 -8.95 -15.55 5.75
C PRO A 90 -8.94 -14.10 6.23
N SER A 91 -8.27 -13.23 5.48
CA SER A 91 -8.32 -11.78 5.71
C SER A 91 -8.87 -11.02 4.50
N THR A 92 -9.48 -9.87 4.76
CA THR A 92 -10.03 -9.01 3.73
C THR A 92 -10.06 -7.55 4.20
N THR A 93 -9.90 -6.63 3.26
CA THR A 93 -10.17 -5.20 3.40
C THR A 93 -11.30 -4.84 2.45
N THR A 94 -12.36 -4.26 3.01
CA THR A 94 -13.51 -3.76 2.26
C THR A 94 -13.48 -2.25 2.32
N ILE A 95 -13.47 -1.60 1.15
CA ILE A 95 -13.61 -0.15 1.05
C ILE A 95 -15.08 0.14 0.79
N GLU A 96 -15.74 0.79 1.75
CA GLU A 96 -17.15 1.13 1.63
C GLU A 96 -17.35 2.48 0.90
N LYS A 97 -16.43 3.41 1.12
CA LYS A 97 -16.54 4.78 0.62
C LYS A 97 -15.15 5.40 0.48
N VAL A 98 -15.03 6.36 -0.44
CA VAL A 98 -13.87 7.26 -0.49
C VAL A 98 -14.37 8.68 -0.58
N GLU A 99 -13.80 9.58 0.20
CA GLU A 99 -14.13 11.00 0.20
C GLU A 99 -12.89 11.88 0.15
N MET A 100 -13.00 13.03 -0.49
CA MET A 100 -12.06 14.13 -0.32
C MET A 100 -12.57 15.06 0.79
N VAL A 101 -11.78 15.21 1.84
CA VAL A 101 -12.10 16.10 2.98
C VAL A 101 -11.71 17.54 2.62
N GLN A 102 -12.66 18.46 2.73
CA GLN A 102 -12.44 19.89 2.46
C GLN A 102 -13.09 20.75 3.54
N SER A 103 -12.62 21.98 3.73
CA SER A 103 -13.17 22.89 4.75
C SER A 103 -14.65 23.22 4.57
N GLY A 104 -15.21 23.06 3.37
CA GLY A 104 -16.62 23.28 3.05
C GLY A 104 -17.50 22.03 3.11
N GLY A 105 -16.94 20.86 3.43
CA GLY A 105 -17.62 19.57 3.43
C GLY A 105 -16.84 18.49 2.66
N ASN A 106 -17.27 17.25 2.81
CA ASN A 106 -16.64 16.12 2.14
C ASN A 106 -17.26 15.91 0.75
N THR A 107 -16.42 15.62 -0.24
CA THR A 107 -16.87 15.24 -1.59
C THR A 107 -16.62 13.76 -1.80
N ALA A 108 -17.68 12.99 -2.07
CA ALA A 108 -17.54 11.57 -2.39
C ALA A 108 -16.77 11.39 -3.71
N LEU A 109 -15.81 10.49 -3.72
CA LEU A 109 -15.04 10.11 -4.90
C LEU A 109 -15.44 8.71 -5.38
N PRO A 110 -15.72 8.54 -6.67
CA PRO A 110 -15.89 7.21 -7.22
C PRO A 110 -14.56 6.46 -7.18
N PHE A 111 -14.63 5.15 -6.89
CA PHE A 111 -13.48 4.27 -6.92
C PHE A 111 -13.81 2.97 -7.64
N ARG A 112 -12.78 2.24 -8.02
CA ARG A 112 -12.85 0.90 -8.60
C ARG A 112 -11.90 -0.02 -7.84
N LEU A 113 -12.31 -1.27 -7.67
CA LEU A 113 -11.42 -2.32 -7.18
C LEU A 113 -10.90 -3.10 -8.39
N ILE A 114 -9.59 -3.25 -8.46
CA ILE A 114 -8.90 -3.94 -9.56
C ILE A 114 -8.26 -5.20 -9.00
N SER A 115 -8.37 -6.29 -9.75
CA SER A 115 -7.67 -7.53 -9.47
C SER A 115 -6.24 -7.47 -9.97
N LEU A 116 -5.30 -7.96 -9.19
CA LEU A 116 -3.93 -8.10 -9.64
C LEU A 116 -3.86 -9.13 -10.79
N PRO A 117 -2.92 -8.95 -11.73
CA PRO A 117 -2.76 -9.88 -12.85
C PRO A 117 -2.36 -11.29 -12.37
N PRO A 118 -2.83 -12.36 -13.04
CA PRO A 118 -2.51 -13.74 -12.68
C PRO A 118 -1.01 -14.06 -12.71
N GLU A 119 -0.21 -13.27 -13.44
CA GLU A 119 1.24 -13.40 -13.56
C GLU A 119 1.98 -13.12 -12.24
N PHE A 120 1.34 -12.49 -11.27
CA PHE A 120 1.94 -12.21 -9.94
C PHE A 120 2.08 -13.48 -9.08
N GLN A 121 1.58 -14.64 -9.56
CA GLN A 121 1.69 -15.97 -8.94
C GLN A 121 1.26 -16.04 -7.46
N THR A 122 0.47 -15.05 -7.00
CA THR A 122 -0.21 -15.07 -5.71
C THR A 122 -1.65 -15.57 -5.87
N TYR A 123 -2.24 -15.99 -4.75
CA TYR A 123 -3.65 -16.36 -4.66
C TYR A 123 -4.46 -15.16 -4.21
N SER A 124 -5.79 -15.25 -4.29
CA SER A 124 -6.66 -14.16 -3.83
C SER A 124 -6.39 -12.84 -4.55
N LEU A 125 -6.25 -12.88 -5.87
CA LEU A 125 -5.91 -11.70 -6.65
C LEU A 125 -7.05 -10.70 -6.80
N ALA A 126 -8.29 -11.13 -6.49
CA ALA A 126 -9.48 -10.32 -6.67
C ALA A 126 -9.46 -9.07 -5.79
N GLU A 127 -9.79 -7.92 -6.38
CA GLU A 127 -10.03 -6.66 -5.64
C GLU A 127 -8.87 -6.25 -4.72
N THR A 128 -7.64 -6.48 -5.16
CA THR A 128 -6.41 -6.25 -4.39
C THR A 128 -5.85 -4.84 -4.53
N VAL A 129 -6.41 -4.05 -5.44
CA VAL A 129 -6.03 -2.66 -5.67
C VAL A 129 -7.26 -1.76 -5.64
N LEU A 130 -7.28 -0.80 -4.72
CA LEU A 130 -8.18 0.34 -4.78
C LEU A 130 -7.62 1.36 -5.77
N ALA A 131 -8.40 1.73 -6.78
CA ALA A 131 -8.03 2.76 -7.73
C ALA A 131 -9.09 3.86 -7.81
N LEU A 132 -8.63 5.10 -7.87
CA LEU A 132 -9.49 6.28 -7.98
C LEU A 132 -8.79 7.39 -8.74
N ASP A 133 -9.59 8.32 -9.24
CA ASP A 133 -9.13 9.46 -10.01
C ASP A 133 -9.49 10.74 -9.27
N LEU A 134 -8.50 11.59 -9.03
CA LEU A 134 -8.68 12.89 -8.41
C LEU A 134 -9.13 13.92 -9.45
N PRO A 135 -10.02 14.86 -9.06
CA PRO A 135 -10.45 15.92 -9.96
C PRO A 135 -9.34 16.93 -10.27
N GLN A 136 -8.37 17.12 -9.38
CA GLN A 136 -7.26 18.06 -9.51
C GLN A 136 -6.01 17.55 -8.77
N THR A 137 -4.83 18.04 -9.19
CA THR A 137 -3.54 17.73 -8.58
C THR A 137 -2.76 19.01 -8.22
N GLY A 138 -1.65 18.87 -7.50
CA GLY A 138 -0.73 19.98 -7.20
C GLY A 138 -1.08 20.82 -5.97
N ALA A 139 -2.18 20.52 -5.29
CA ALA A 139 -2.51 21.04 -3.97
C ALA A 139 -2.63 19.88 -2.98
N GLU A 140 -2.37 20.14 -1.69
CA GLU A 140 -2.57 19.15 -0.63
C GLU A 140 -4.04 18.75 -0.55
N VAL A 141 -4.29 17.44 -0.46
CA VAL A 141 -5.62 16.85 -0.31
C VAL A 141 -5.59 15.85 0.84
N THR A 142 -6.73 15.71 1.52
CA THR A 142 -6.97 14.61 2.46
C THR A 142 -8.03 13.69 1.86
N LEU A 143 -7.67 12.43 1.70
CA LEU A 143 -8.60 11.36 1.35
C LEU A 143 -9.04 10.64 2.61
N ARG A 144 -10.34 10.38 2.73
CA ARG A 144 -10.93 9.52 3.76
C ARG A 144 -11.43 8.25 3.12
N LEU A 145 -10.92 7.12 3.56
CA LEU A 145 -11.35 5.76 3.22
C LEU A 145 -12.22 5.20 4.34
#